data_AF-A0A101M9D7-F1
#
_entry.id   AF-A0A101M9D7-F1
#
_cell.length_a   1.000
_cell.length_b   1.000
_cell.length_c   1.000
_cell.angle_alpha   90.00
_cell.angle_beta   90.00
_cell.angle_gamma   90.00
#
_symmetry.space_group_name_H-M   'P 1'
#
loop_
_entity.id
_entity.type
_entity.pdbx_description
1 polymer ?
#
loop_
_entity_poly.entity_id
_entity_poly.type
_entity_poly.pdbx_seq_one_letter_code
_entity_poly.pdbx_strand_id
1 'polypeptide(L)'
;MPSATSKTGFTLCCVWGADPTVKTPPGSLLEVDGETLEPVHMVGLQLYDFELFSLSPDMVRHIAACCRNDPRSVFLAHDKRILGIILQEFDGLVDRQRVLSPAQAQTLREHIIPTILPGTAEFRDLLCRTHTDPEIKDQYIIKPSRDARGTGILLGRNLSTEKWQSILISMDSQNIHSLATQYMLQPMLNLRSFEWFWDEERQIRKNRCVGTYYSVNGRFVGLGMWSTGAVSEDVISASTKDVISASTKDVTSVLAVVALVK
;
A
#
# COMPACT_ATOMS: atom_id res chain seq x y z
N MET A 1 23.19 19.43 -5.13
CA MET A 1 24.40 20.12 -5.61
C MET A 1 24.45 20.16 -7.13
N PRO A 2 24.76 21.29 -7.78
CA PRO A 2 25.01 21.31 -9.22
C PRO A 2 26.14 20.33 -9.60
N SER A 3 25.96 19.57 -10.67
CA SER A 3 26.94 18.60 -11.16
C SER A 3 26.90 18.54 -12.68
N ALA A 4 28.00 18.95 -13.31
CA ALA A 4 28.14 18.92 -14.77
C ALA A 4 28.21 17.49 -15.34
N THR A 5 28.51 16.49 -14.50
CA THR A 5 28.63 15.08 -14.90
C THR A 5 27.35 14.29 -14.69
N SER A 6 26.36 14.86 -13.98
CA SER A 6 25.07 14.22 -13.74
C SER A 6 24.09 14.47 -14.89
N LYS A 7 23.29 13.45 -15.25
CA LYS A 7 22.23 13.57 -16.26
C LYS A 7 21.17 14.61 -15.91
N THR A 8 20.95 14.89 -14.62
CA THR A 8 19.98 15.89 -14.18
C THR A 8 20.60 17.25 -13.96
N GLY A 9 21.91 17.41 -14.18
CA GLY A 9 22.65 18.63 -13.81
C GLY A 9 22.85 18.81 -12.31
N PHE A 10 22.42 17.83 -11.50
CA PHE A 10 22.49 17.86 -10.04
C PHE A 10 22.91 16.50 -9.47
N THR A 11 23.57 16.51 -8.32
CA THR A 11 23.82 15.36 -7.45
C THR A 11 23.05 15.56 -6.15
N LEU A 12 22.25 14.56 -5.77
CA LEU A 12 21.65 14.47 -4.44
C LEU A 12 22.72 14.08 -3.43
N CYS A 13 22.78 14.80 -2.32
CA CYS A 13 23.70 14.51 -1.23
C CYS A 13 22.93 14.52 0.10
N CYS A 14 23.40 13.75 1.08
CA CYS A 14 22.99 13.87 2.47
C CYS A 14 24.12 14.51 3.29
N VAL A 15 23.78 15.10 4.43
CA VAL A 15 24.77 15.63 5.37
C VAL A 15 25.43 14.46 6.09
N TRP A 16 26.74 14.35 5.94
CA TRP A 16 27.54 13.33 6.59
C TRP A 16 27.64 13.61 8.09
N GLY A 17 27.59 12.55 8.91
CA GLY A 17 27.67 12.67 10.37
C GLY A 17 26.36 13.10 11.07
N ALA A 18 25.25 13.22 10.33
CA ALA A 18 23.93 13.41 10.91
C ALA A 18 23.44 12.17 11.70
N ASP A 19 23.88 10.98 11.31
CA ASP A 19 23.64 9.74 12.05
C ASP A 19 24.87 9.40 12.92
N PRO A 20 24.75 9.46 14.26
CA PRO A 20 25.88 9.21 15.18
C PRO A 20 26.33 7.74 15.20
N THR A 21 25.55 6.82 14.62
CA THR A 21 25.88 5.39 14.58
C THR A 21 26.88 5.05 13.47
N VAL A 22 26.95 5.87 12.42
CA VAL A 22 27.84 5.66 11.28
C VAL A 22 29.15 6.41 11.52
N LYS A 23 30.20 5.67 11.88
CA LYS A 23 31.50 6.25 12.27
C LYS A 23 32.55 6.27 11.16
N THR A 24 32.33 5.50 10.09
CA THR A 24 33.32 5.33 9.03
C THR A 24 32.90 6.13 7.81
N PRO A 25 33.69 7.14 7.38
CA PRO A 25 33.36 7.95 6.22
C PRO A 25 33.27 7.10 4.94
N PRO A 26 32.32 7.39 4.03
CA PRO A 26 32.24 6.77 2.73
C PRO A 26 33.41 7.23 1.86
N GLY A 27 33.68 6.49 0.78
CA GLY A 27 34.84 6.75 -0.09
C GLY A 27 34.81 8.09 -0.84
N SER A 28 33.66 8.77 -0.93
CA SER A 28 33.54 10.06 -1.61
C SER A 28 32.72 11.04 -0.76
N LEU A 29 33.41 11.96 -0.09
CA LEU A 29 32.80 13.08 0.64
C LEU A 29 33.08 14.39 -0.10
N LEU A 30 32.12 15.32 -0.01
CA LEU A 30 32.18 16.63 -0.62
C LEU A 30 32.09 17.68 0.49
N GLU A 31 32.99 18.65 0.50
CA GLU A 31 32.91 19.79 1.41
C GLU A 31 32.21 20.96 0.71
N VAL A 32 31.10 21.43 1.28
CA VAL A 32 30.29 22.53 0.73
C VAL A 32 29.83 23.41 1.87
N ASP A 33 30.17 24.71 1.83
CA ASP A 33 29.74 25.70 2.82
C ASP A 33 30.01 25.32 4.30
N GLY A 34 31.06 24.53 4.54
CA GLY A 34 31.43 24.04 5.87
C GLY A 34 30.68 22.78 6.32
N GLU A 35 29.83 22.22 5.47
CA GLU A 35 29.20 20.91 5.66
C GLU A 35 29.90 19.83 4.84
N THR A 36 30.15 18.70 5.49
CA THR A 36 30.58 17.47 4.83
C THR A 36 29.35 16.76 4.27
N LEU A 37 29.32 16.52 2.97
CA LEU A 37 28.20 15.91 2.25
C LEU A 37 28.60 14.57 1.62
N GLU A 38 27.72 13.59 1.68
CA GLU A 38 27.86 12.30 0.99
C GLU A 38 26.91 12.24 -0.21
N PRO A 39 27.39 11.91 -1.43
CA PRO A 39 26.53 11.65 -2.57
C PRO A 39 25.59 10.46 -2.34
N VAL A 40 24.30 10.66 -2.58
CA VAL A 40 23.30 9.60 -2.49
C VAL A 40 23.33 8.79 -3.78
N HIS A 41 23.79 7.54 -3.68
CA HIS A 41 23.87 6.63 -4.82
C HIS A 41 22.56 5.91 -5.11
N MET A 42 21.74 5.69 -4.08
CA MET A 42 20.50 4.93 -4.19
C MET A 42 19.47 5.43 -3.17
N VAL A 43 18.21 5.49 -3.59
CA VAL A 43 17.08 5.84 -2.72
C VAL A 43 16.09 4.67 -2.65
N GLY A 44 15.72 4.28 -1.43
CA GLY A 44 14.53 3.48 -1.17
C GLY A 44 13.39 4.41 -0.78
N LEU A 45 12.42 4.63 -1.68
CA LEU A 45 11.33 5.56 -1.41
C LEU A 45 10.29 4.93 -0.47
N GLN A 46 10.14 5.49 0.72
CA GLN A 46 9.15 5.10 1.74
C GLN A 46 8.37 6.33 2.25
N LEU A 47 7.90 7.17 1.34
CA LEU A 47 7.15 8.40 1.67
C LEU A 47 5.64 8.15 1.60
N TYR A 48 4.86 8.86 2.42
CA TYR A 48 3.42 9.02 2.13
C TYR A 48 3.23 9.86 0.87
N ASP A 49 2.07 9.71 0.24
CA ASP A 49 1.69 10.50 -0.93
C ASP A 49 1.92 12.01 -0.71
N PHE A 50 1.49 12.56 0.44
CA PHE A 50 1.65 13.99 0.72
C PHE A 50 3.11 14.42 0.92
N GLU A 51 3.99 13.55 1.42
CA GLU A 51 5.42 13.82 1.57
C GLU A 51 6.11 13.80 0.21
N LEU A 52 5.71 12.88 -0.68
CA LEU A 52 6.22 12.85 -2.05
C LEU A 52 5.78 14.09 -2.84
N PHE A 53 4.54 14.54 -2.66
CA PHE A 53 4.01 15.74 -3.34
C PHE A 53 4.54 17.06 -2.77
N SER A 54 5.12 17.08 -1.57
CA SER A 54 5.75 18.27 -1.01
C SER A 54 7.18 18.49 -1.51
N LEU A 55 7.79 17.48 -2.14
CA LEU A 55 9.12 17.59 -2.75
C LEU A 55 9.09 18.53 -3.96
N SER A 56 10.17 19.30 -4.13
CA SER A 56 10.32 20.13 -5.32
C SER A 56 10.42 19.27 -6.59
N PRO A 57 9.99 19.77 -7.76
CA PRO A 57 10.09 19.02 -9.02
C PRO A 57 11.50 18.52 -9.33
N ASP A 58 12.54 19.30 -8.99
CA ASP A 58 13.93 18.91 -9.19
C ASP A 58 14.36 17.77 -8.28
N MET A 59 13.89 17.76 -7.03
CA MET A 59 14.10 16.65 -6.10
C MET A 59 13.42 15.38 -6.60
N VAL A 60 12.16 15.47 -7.05
CA VAL A 60 11.41 14.33 -7.59
C VAL A 60 12.09 13.75 -8.83
N ARG A 61 12.55 14.59 -9.76
CA ARG A 61 13.29 14.15 -10.96
C ARG A 61 14.58 13.42 -10.60
N HIS A 62 15.33 13.93 -9.63
CA HIS A 62 16.58 13.30 -9.24
C HIS A 62 16.34 11.99 -8.49
N ILE A 63 15.39 11.95 -7.56
CA ILE A 63 14.96 10.71 -6.89
C ILE A 63 14.52 9.68 -7.93
N ALA A 64 13.72 10.07 -8.93
CA ALA A 64 13.30 9.16 -9.98
C ALA A 64 14.46 8.54 -10.77
N ALA A 65 15.62 9.20 -10.84
CA ALA A 65 16.82 8.69 -11.52
C ALA A 65 17.66 7.72 -10.67
N CYS A 66 17.58 7.79 -9.34
CA CYS A 66 18.37 6.96 -8.41
C CYS A 66 17.54 6.09 -7.46
N CYS A 67 16.22 6.09 -7.59
CA CYS A 67 15.33 5.27 -6.78
C CYS A 67 15.35 3.81 -7.25
N ARG A 68 15.46 2.88 -6.31
CA ARG A 68 15.40 1.43 -6.60
C ARG A 68 13.99 0.97 -6.94
N ASN A 69 12.99 1.61 -6.34
CA ASN A 69 11.59 1.41 -6.69
C ASN A 69 11.22 2.38 -7.81
N ASP A 70 10.48 1.92 -8.82
CA ASP A 70 9.91 2.85 -9.79
C ASP A 70 8.93 3.77 -9.06
N PRO A 71 9.09 5.11 -9.08
CA PRO A 71 8.14 6.01 -8.41
C PRO A 71 6.69 5.79 -8.87
N ARG A 72 6.48 5.28 -10.09
CA ARG A 72 5.15 4.89 -10.60
C ARG A 72 4.57 3.71 -9.84
N SER A 73 5.39 2.79 -9.33
CA SER A 73 4.91 1.68 -8.50
C SER A 73 4.39 2.18 -7.16
N VAL A 74 4.91 3.29 -6.63
CA VAL A 74 4.36 3.96 -5.44
C VAL A 74 2.94 4.45 -5.76
N PHE A 75 2.77 5.25 -6.82
CA PHE A 75 1.43 5.76 -7.17
C PHE A 75 0.41 4.66 -7.52
N LEU A 76 0.85 3.58 -8.17
CA LEU A 76 -0.02 2.46 -8.52
C LEU A 76 -0.31 1.56 -7.30
N ALA A 77 0.66 1.32 -6.42
CA ALA A 77 0.48 0.41 -5.29
C ALA A 77 -0.14 1.06 -4.05
N HIS A 78 -0.04 2.38 -3.87
CA HIS A 78 -0.69 3.04 -2.74
C HIS A 78 -2.18 3.32 -2.98
N ASP A 79 -2.61 3.38 -4.24
CA ASP A 79 -4.01 3.51 -4.59
C ASP A 79 -4.71 2.15 -4.70
N LYS A 80 -5.46 1.77 -3.67
CA LYS A 80 -6.14 0.46 -3.61
C LYS A 80 -7.21 0.29 -4.68
N ARG A 81 -7.68 1.37 -5.33
CA ARG A 81 -8.62 1.29 -6.44
C ARG A 81 -8.04 0.53 -7.61
N ILE A 82 -6.71 0.49 -7.75
CA ILE A 82 -6.03 -0.24 -8.81
C ILE A 82 -6.45 -1.72 -8.85
N LEU A 83 -6.77 -2.32 -7.71
CA LEU A 83 -7.21 -3.71 -7.63
C LEU A 83 -8.55 -3.91 -8.36
N GLY A 84 -9.48 -2.97 -8.19
CA GLY A 84 -10.77 -2.96 -8.88
C GLY A 84 -10.63 -2.60 -10.36
N ILE A 85 -9.81 -1.60 -10.68
CA ILE A 85 -9.58 -1.15 -12.06
C ILE A 85 -8.96 -2.29 -12.87
N ILE A 86 -7.90 -2.94 -12.36
CA ILE A 86 -7.25 -4.06 -13.05
C ILE A 86 -8.26 -5.20 -13.32
N LEU A 87 -9.13 -5.51 -12.36
CA LEU A 87 -10.16 -6.54 -12.53
C LEU A 87 -11.13 -6.21 -13.68
N GLN A 88 -11.53 -4.93 -13.81
CA GLN A 88 -12.40 -4.45 -14.89
C GLN A 88 -11.70 -4.42 -16.25
N GLU A 89 -10.39 -4.20 -16.26
CA GLU A 89 -9.61 -4.05 -17.49
C GLU A 89 -9.10 -5.38 -18.06
N PHE A 90 -9.26 -6.51 -17.35
CA PHE A 90 -8.64 -7.78 -17.77
C PHE A 90 -8.98 -8.22 -19.19
N ASP A 91 -10.23 -8.09 -19.61
CA ASP A 91 -10.64 -8.50 -20.96
C ASP A 91 -9.95 -7.62 -22.02
N GLY A 92 -9.82 -6.32 -21.74
CA GLY A 92 -9.00 -5.42 -22.55
C GLY A 92 -7.55 -5.92 -22.61
N LEU A 93 -6.93 -6.14 -21.44
CA LEU A 93 -5.53 -6.54 -21.30
C LEU A 93 -5.21 -7.85 -22.03
N VAL A 94 -6.20 -8.74 -22.20
CA VAL A 94 -6.11 -9.96 -23.02
C VAL A 94 -6.33 -9.67 -24.49
N ASP A 95 -7.47 -9.08 -24.85
CA ASP A 95 -7.94 -9.05 -26.24
C ASP A 95 -7.35 -7.88 -27.04
N ARG A 96 -7.28 -6.70 -26.42
CA ARG A 96 -6.87 -5.44 -27.06
C ARG A 96 -5.37 -5.21 -26.90
N GLN A 97 -4.86 -5.15 -25.67
CA GLN A 97 -3.45 -4.84 -25.42
C GLN A 97 -2.54 -6.08 -25.53
N ARG A 98 -3.11 -7.30 -25.42
CA ARG A 98 -2.37 -8.58 -25.51
C ARG A 98 -1.17 -8.65 -24.56
N VAL A 99 -1.31 -8.06 -23.39
CA VAL A 99 -0.28 -8.07 -22.33
C VAL A 99 -0.46 -9.25 -21.39
N LEU A 100 -1.67 -9.82 -21.31
CA LEU A 100 -1.98 -11.03 -20.56
C LEU A 100 -2.51 -12.12 -21.49
N SER A 101 -2.14 -13.37 -21.22
CA SER A 101 -2.87 -14.51 -21.76
C SER A 101 -4.20 -14.73 -21.03
N PRO A 102 -5.19 -15.39 -21.64
CA PRO A 102 -6.45 -15.73 -20.96
C PRO A 102 -6.23 -16.49 -19.65
N ALA A 103 -5.25 -17.42 -19.62
CA ALA A 103 -4.91 -18.18 -18.43
C ALA A 103 -4.35 -17.29 -17.30
N GLN A 104 -3.45 -16.35 -17.63
CA GLN A 104 -2.93 -15.39 -16.65
C GLN A 104 -4.02 -14.48 -16.11
N ALA A 105 -4.91 -13.96 -16.97
CA ALA A 105 -6.04 -13.15 -16.54
C ALA A 105 -6.96 -13.92 -15.59
N GLN A 106 -7.26 -15.20 -15.91
CA GLN A 106 -8.07 -16.04 -15.04
C GLN A 106 -7.41 -16.29 -13.67
N THR A 107 -6.12 -16.62 -13.65
CA THR A 107 -5.38 -16.78 -12.38
C THR A 107 -5.44 -15.50 -11.56
N LEU A 108 -5.27 -14.32 -12.18
CA LEU A 108 -5.35 -13.06 -11.47
C LEU A 108 -6.77 -12.76 -10.95
N ARG A 109 -7.83 -13.04 -11.72
CA ARG A 109 -9.23 -12.87 -11.26
C ARG A 109 -9.52 -13.68 -10.00
N GLU A 110 -8.98 -14.89 -9.90
CA GLU A 110 -9.20 -15.78 -8.76
C GLU A 110 -8.43 -15.36 -7.50
N HIS A 111 -7.32 -14.63 -7.66
CA HIS A 111 -6.38 -14.35 -6.56
C HIS A 111 -6.30 -12.86 -6.18
N ILE A 112 -6.78 -11.95 -7.01
CA ILE A 112 -6.97 -10.54 -6.62
C ILE A 112 -8.28 -10.42 -5.84
N ILE A 113 -8.22 -9.78 -4.67
CA ILE A 113 -9.40 -9.56 -3.84
C ILE A 113 -10.42 -8.71 -4.62
N PRO A 114 -11.67 -9.17 -4.77
CA PRO A 114 -12.72 -8.38 -5.39
C PRO A 114 -12.82 -7.01 -4.75
N THR A 115 -12.76 -5.97 -5.57
CA THR A 115 -12.75 -4.57 -5.11
C THR A 115 -13.85 -3.82 -5.81
N ILE A 116 -14.84 -3.38 -5.05
CA ILE A 116 -16.01 -2.66 -5.57
C ILE A 116 -15.69 -1.16 -5.52
N LEU A 117 -15.74 -0.53 -6.69
CA LEU A 117 -15.48 0.89 -6.86
C LEU A 117 -16.81 1.67 -6.93
N PRO A 118 -16.90 2.88 -6.37
CA PRO A 118 -18.06 3.75 -6.54
C PRO A 118 -18.43 3.95 -8.02
N GLY A 119 -19.73 4.05 -8.31
CA GLY A 119 -20.26 4.26 -9.67
C GLY A 119 -20.32 3.02 -10.57
N THR A 120 -19.77 1.88 -10.12
CA THR A 120 -19.84 0.60 -10.86
C THR A 120 -21.22 -0.05 -10.78
N ALA A 121 -21.48 -1.05 -11.61
CA ALA A 121 -22.74 -1.80 -11.55
C ALA A 121 -22.84 -2.59 -10.24
N GLU A 122 -21.74 -3.20 -9.82
CA GLU A 122 -21.62 -3.97 -8.57
C GLU A 122 -21.85 -3.08 -7.34
N PHE A 123 -21.37 -1.84 -7.38
CA PHE A 123 -21.59 -0.87 -6.31
C PHE A 123 -23.07 -0.47 -6.20
N ARG A 124 -23.73 -0.21 -7.33
CA ARG A 124 -25.16 0.13 -7.34
C ARG A 124 -26.03 -1.04 -6.89
N ASP A 125 -25.68 -2.27 -7.27
CA ASP A 125 -26.33 -3.48 -6.75
C ASP A 125 -26.19 -3.58 -5.23
N LEU A 126 -24.98 -3.39 -4.69
CA LEU A 126 -24.73 -3.40 -3.25
C LEU A 126 -25.54 -2.32 -2.51
N LEU A 127 -25.65 -1.12 -3.09
CA LEU A 127 -26.45 -0.03 -2.55
C LEU A 127 -27.94 -0.42 -2.48
N CYS A 128 -28.50 -1.01 -3.54
CA CYS A 128 -29.87 -1.51 -3.54
C CYS A 128 -30.08 -2.62 -2.50
N ARG A 129 -29.17 -3.60 -2.43
CA ARG A 129 -29.25 -4.73 -1.49
C ARG A 129 -29.16 -4.29 -0.04
N THR A 130 -28.39 -3.25 0.25
CA THR A 130 -28.30 -2.65 1.60
C THR A 130 -29.65 -2.17 2.11
N HIS A 131 -30.59 -1.79 1.23
CA HIS A 131 -31.94 -1.39 1.65
C HIS A 131 -32.82 -2.60 2.00
N THR A 132 -32.61 -3.74 1.35
CA THR A 132 -33.42 -4.96 1.54
C THR A 132 -32.84 -5.91 2.60
N ASP A 133 -31.53 -5.86 2.80
CA ASP A 133 -30.77 -6.70 3.73
C ASP A 133 -29.78 -5.82 4.51
N PRO A 134 -30.18 -5.33 5.71
CA PRO A 134 -29.31 -4.51 6.55
C PRO A 134 -28.04 -5.22 7.05
N GLU A 135 -28.05 -6.56 7.11
CA GLU A 135 -26.92 -7.35 7.63
C GLU A 135 -25.84 -7.56 6.58
N ILE A 136 -26.11 -7.26 5.30
CA ILE A 136 -25.15 -7.38 4.21
C ILE A 136 -23.83 -6.65 4.49
N LYS A 137 -23.88 -5.53 5.24
CA LYS A 137 -22.70 -4.73 5.60
C LYS A 137 -21.64 -5.56 6.33
N ASP A 138 -22.04 -6.58 7.09
CA ASP A 138 -21.14 -7.40 7.91
C ASP A 138 -20.17 -8.22 7.05
N GLN A 139 -20.52 -8.42 5.77
CA GLN A 139 -19.72 -9.14 4.78
C GLN A 139 -18.68 -8.26 4.11
N TYR A 140 -18.55 -6.98 4.46
CA TYR A 140 -17.69 -6.02 3.77
C TYR A 140 -16.85 -5.18 4.70
N ILE A 141 -15.76 -4.65 4.13
CA ILE A 141 -14.92 -3.61 4.71
C ILE A 141 -14.86 -2.43 3.76
N ILE A 142 -14.83 -1.23 4.34
CA ILE A 142 -14.64 0.03 3.62
C ILE A 142 -13.20 0.48 3.88
N LYS A 143 -12.46 0.76 2.81
CA LYS A 143 -11.06 1.23 2.91
C LYS A 143 -10.91 2.58 2.23
N PRO A 144 -10.18 3.53 2.84
CA PRO A 144 -9.74 4.71 2.12
C PRO A 144 -8.85 4.28 0.95
N SER A 145 -9.04 4.91 -0.21
CA SER A 145 -8.35 4.55 -1.45
C SER A 145 -6.84 4.73 -1.30
N ARG A 146 -6.40 5.84 -0.70
CA ARG A 146 -4.99 6.28 -0.67
C ARG A 146 -4.30 6.20 0.70
N ASP A 147 -5.02 5.90 1.78
CA ASP A 147 -4.38 5.81 3.12
C ASP A 147 -3.62 4.49 3.33
N ALA A 148 -2.43 4.55 3.90
CA ALA A 148 -1.63 3.36 4.18
C ALA A 148 -1.87 2.79 5.60
N ARG A 149 -1.28 1.62 5.88
CA ARG A 149 -1.10 1.04 7.23
C ARG A 149 -2.38 0.75 8.03
N GLY A 150 -3.48 0.49 7.33
CA GLY A 150 -4.76 0.13 7.96
C GLY A 150 -5.50 1.32 8.58
N THR A 151 -4.99 2.55 8.45
CA THR A 151 -5.67 3.76 8.91
C THR A 151 -6.99 3.94 8.17
N GLY A 152 -8.06 4.25 8.91
CA GLY A 152 -9.37 4.58 8.34
C GLY A 152 -10.15 3.40 7.78
N ILE A 153 -9.70 2.15 7.96
CA ILE A 153 -10.49 0.96 7.60
C ILE A 153 -11.71 0.87 8.52
N LEU A 154 -12.89 0.77 7.91
CA LEU A 154 -14.15 0.56 8.62
C LEU A 154 -14.66 -0.84 8.32
N LEU A 155 -14.99 -1.59 9.36
CA LEU A 155 -15.61 -2.90 9.23
C LEU A 155 -17.12 -2.70 9.23
N GLY A 156 -17.83 -3.20 8.21
CA GLY A 156 -19.28 -3.00 8.13
C GLY A 156 -20.02 -3.57 9.34
N ARG A 157 -19.53 -4.68 9.92
CA ARG A 157 -20.05 -5.25 11.18
C ARG A 157 -20.00 -4.31 12.39
N ASN A 158 -19.05 -3.38 12.40
CA ASN A 158 -18.87 -2.42 13.51
C ASN A 158 -19.64 -1.11 13.26
N LEU A 159 -20.26 -0.94 12.08
CA LEU A 159 -21.05 0.24 11.73
C LEU A 159 -22.54 0.00 11.98
N SER A 160 -23.26 1.06 12.35
CA SER A 160 -24.72 1.04 12.29
C SER A 160 -25.18 1.03 10.82
N THR A 161 -26.38 0.53 10.57
CA THR A 161 -26.98 0.49 9.23
C THR A 161 -27.10 1.88 8.62
N GLU A 162 -27.47 2.88 9.41
CA GLU A 162 -27.62 4.28 8.97
C GLU A 162 -26.25 4.86 8.59
N LYS A 163 -25.21 4.57 9.39
CA LYS A 163 -23.87 5.04 9.11
C LYS A 163 -23.30 4.39 7.85
N TRP A 164 -23.52 3.09 7.68
CA TRP A 164 -23.15 2.35 6.47
C TRP A 164 -23.81 2.95 5.22
N GLN A 165 -25.14 3.13 5.23
CA GLN A 165 -25.88 3.73 4.12
C GLN A 165 -25.41 5.15 3.81
N SER A 166 -25.22 5.98 4.84
CA SER A 166 -24.71 7.35 4.68
C SER A 166 -23.35 7.37 3.98
N ILE A 167 -22.45 6.45 4.32
CA ILE A 167 -21.14 6.34 3.65
C ILE A 167 -21.33 5.93 2.19
N LEU A 168 -22.12 4.89 1.89
CA LEU A 168 -22.33 4.45 0.51
C LEU A 168 -22.96 5.55 -0.37
N ILE A 169 -23.98 6.24 0.12
CA ILE A 169 -24.60 7.36 -0.59
C ILE A 169 -23.57 8.47 -0.84
N SER A 170 -22.73 8.77 0.15
CA SER A 170 -21.66 9.76 -0.02
C SER A 170 -20.67 9.34 -1.10
N MET A 171 -20.33 8.05 -1.19
CA MET A 171 -19.41 7.52 -2.21
C MET A 171 -19.98 7.65 -3.63
N ASP A 172 -21.29 7.44 -3.81
CA ASP A 172 -21.95 7.56 -5.13
C ASP A 172 -22.01 9.01 -5.62
N SER A 173 -22.22 9.94 -4.69
CA SER A 173 -22.32 11.38 -4.98
C SER A 173 -20.99 12.10 -5.10
N GLN A 174 -19.87 11.47 -4.73
CA GLN A 174 -18.57 12.12 -4.68
C GLN A 174 -17.96 12.31 -6.07
N ASN A 175 -17.57 13.55 -6.36
CA ASN A 175 -16.74 13.85 -7.53
C ASN A 175 -15.33 13.26 -7.33
N ILE A 176 -14.77 12.67 -8.38
CA ILE A 176 -13.40 12.11 -8.41
C ILE A 176 -12.34 13.18 -8.07
N HIS A 177 -12.64 14.47 -8.28
CA HIS A 177 -11.78 15.61 -7.94
C HIS A 177 -11.99 16.17 -6.53
N SER A 178 -12.90 15.59 -5.74
CA SER A 178 -13.13 16.03 -4.36
C SER A 178 -11.88 15.82 -3.51
N LEU A 179 -11.59 16.78 -2.62
CA LEU A 179 -10.57 16.67 -1.58
C LEU A 179 -11.00 15.73 -0.44
N ALA A 180 -12.27 15.29 -0.43
CA ALA A 180 -12.76 14.34 0.55
C ALA A 180 -12.13 12.95 0.39
N THR A 181 -12.01 12.22 1.51
CA THR A 181 -11.53 10.84 1.50
C THR A 181 -12.40 9.97 0.61
N GLN A 182 -11.78 9.43 -0.45
CA GLN A 182 -12.43 8.49 -1.36
C GLN A 182 -12.31 7.08 -0.82
N TYR A 183 -13.41 6.35 -0.82
CA TYR A 183 -13.45 4.98 -0.31
C TYR A 183 -13.65 3.96 -1.43
N MET A 184 -13.28 2.71 -1.15
CA MET A 184 -13.65 1.53 -1.91
C MET A 184 -14.12 0.43 -0.96
N LEU A 185 -14.78 -0.59 -1.50
CA LEU A 185 -15.22 -1.75 -0.70
C LEU A 185 -14.50 -3.02 -1.13
N GLN A 186 -14.25 -3.88 -0.15
CA GLN A 186 -13.80 -5.26 -0.36
C GLN A 186 -14.63 -6.21 0.52
N PRO A 187 -14.80 -7.47 0.12
CA PRO A 187 -15.42 -8.46 0.98
C PRO A 187 -14.55 -8.69 2.22
N MET A 188 -15.21 -8.98 3.34
CA MET A 188 -14.56 -9.44 4.56
C MET A 188 -14.00 -10.83 4.33
N LEU A 189 -12.69 -10.99 4.50
CA LEU A 189 -12.02 -12.27 4.28
C LEU A 189 -12.01 -13.11 5.56
N ASN A 190 -12.45 -14.36 5.44
CA ASN A 190 -12.34 -15.36 6.51
C ASN A 190 -10.94 -15.96 6.56
N LEU A 191 -10.01 -15.26 7.21
CA LEU A 191 -8.65 -15.76 7.40
C LEU A 191 -8.63 -17.00 8.29
N ARG A 192 -7.85 -18.01 7.87
CA ARG A 192 -7.60 -19.21 8.68
C ARG A 192 -6.90 -18.83 9.99
N SER A 193 -7.32 -19.48 11.07
CA SER A 193 -6.72 -19.32 12.39
C SER A 193 -5.93 -20.57 12.79
N PHE A 194 -4.83 -20.38 13.49
CA PHE A 194 -3.97 -21.44 14.00
C PHE A 194 -3.59 -21.15 15.46
N GLU A 195 -3.27 -22.21 16.19
CA GLU A 195 -2.73 -22.09 17.55
C GLU A 195 -1.22 -21.86 17.47
N TRP A 196 -0.75 -20.83 18.17
CA TRP A 196 0.65 -20.42 18.16
C TRP A 196 1.10 -20.20 19.59
N PHE A 197 2.18 -20.87 19.99
CA PHE A 197 2.86 -20.59 21.24
C PHE A 197 3.66 -19.31 21.11
N TRP A 198 3.32 -18.29 21.90
CA TRP A 198 4.04 -17.01 21.88
C TRP A 198 5.26 -17.05 22.80
N ASP A 199 5.00 -17.17 24.10
CA ASP A 199 6.00 -17.20 25.17
C ASP A 199 5.36 -17.78 26.44
N GLU A 200 6.13 -17.89 27.52
CA GLU A 200 5.70 -18.45 28.81
C GLU A 200 4.61 -17.61 29.50
N GLU A 201 4.47 -16.32 29.19
CA GLU A 201 3.45 -15.46 29.78
C GLU A 201 2.13 -15.54 28.98
N ARG A 202 2.24 -15.44 27.66
CA ARG A 202 1.12 -15.34 26.73
C ARG A 202 0.59 -16.70 26.30
N GLN A 203 1.37 -17.76 26.47
CA GLN A 203 1.04 -19.15 26.19
C GLN A 203 0.55 -19.36 24.74
N ILE A 204 -0.10 -20.49 24.50
CA ILE A 204 -0.72 -20.80 23.21
C ILE A 204 -1.92 -19.88 23.00
N ARG A 205 -1.92 -19.17 21.87
CA ARG A 205 -3.03 -18.31 21.46
C ARG A 205 -3.48 -18.65 20.05
N LYS A 206 -4.79 -18.50 19.83
CA LYS A 206 -5.38 -18.61 18.50
C LYS A 206 -5.14 -17.30 17.74
N ASN A 207 -4.42 -17.39 16.63
CA ASN A 207 -4.00 -16.26 15.82
C ASN A 207 -4.37 -16.45 14.35
N ARG A 208 -4.42 -15.35 13.61
CA ARG A 208 -4.46 -15.30 12.14
C ARG A 208 -3.11 -14.80 11.65
N CYS A 209 -2.76 -15.13 10.41
CA CYS A 209 -1.55 -14.62 9.79
C CYS A 209 -1.82 -14.15 8.37
N VAL A 210 -1.16 -13.07 8.01
CA VAL A 210 -1.03 -12.60 6.64
C VAL A 210 0.45 -12.49 6.31
N GLY A 211 0.80 -13.03 5.16
CA GLY A 211 2.17 -13.11 4.68
C GLY A 211 2.30 -12.48 3.32
N THR A 212 3.53 -12.15 2.99
CA THR A 212 3.86 -11.55 1.70
C THR A 212 4.92 -12.40 1.04
N TYR A 213 4.94 -12.39 -0.29
CA TYR A 213 5.98 -13.01 -1.07
C TYR A 213 6.36 -12.08 -2.20
N TYR A 214 7.59 -12.26 -2.68
CA TYR A 214 8.13 -11.48 -3.78
C TYR A 214 8.19 -12.35 -5.02
N SER A 215 7.84 -11.74 -6.15
CA SER A 215 8.00 -12.32 -7.47
C SER A 215 8.69 -11.30 -8.37
N VAL A 216 9.69 -11.76 -9.13
CA VAL A 216 10.41 -10.97 -10.13
C VAL A 216 10.28 -11.70 -11.45
N ASN A 217 9.83 -10.99 -12.49
CA ASN A 217 9.61 -11.54 -13.83
C ASN A 217 8.74 -12.82 -13.81
N GLY A 218 7.70 -12.81 -12.97
CA GLY A 218 6.78 -13.94 -12.79
C GLY A 218 7.35 -15.15 -12.06
N ARG A 219 8.54 -15.03 -11.45
CA ARG A 219 9.17 -16.09 -10.66
C ARG A 219 9.21 -15.73 -9.20
N PHE A 220 8.80 -16.67 -8.35
CA PHE A 220 8.97 -16.56 -6.91
C PHE A 220 10.45 -16.35 -6.55
N VAL A 221 10.75 -15.33 -5.76
CA VAL A 221 12.12 -15.03 -5.30
C VAL A 221 12.28 -15.15 -3.79
N GLY A 222 11.20 -15.17 -3.02
CA GLY A 222 11.28 -15.33 -1.57
C GLY A 222 10.01 -14.89 -0.84
N LEU A 223 9.99 -15.17 0.46
CA LEU A 223 8.97 -14.69 1.37
C LEU A 223 9.36 -13.30 1.90
N GLY A 224 8.36 -12.43 2.03
CA GLY A 224 8.49 -11.15 2.71
C GLY A 224 8.09 -11.24 4.17
N MET A 225 7.63 -10.13 4.72
CA MET A 225 7.15 -10.06 6.11
C MET A 225 5.86 -10.86 6.29
N TRP A 226 5.76 -11.53 7.43
CA TRP A 226 4.57 -12.22 7.91
C TRP A 226 4.14 -11.56 9.22
N SER A 227 2.86 -11.19 9.29
CA SER A 227 2.29 -10.55 10.47
C SER A 227 1.24 -11.46 11.09
N THR A 228 1.28 -11.59 12.40
CA THR A 228 0.29 -12.34 13.18
C THR A 228 -0.55 -11.38 14.01
N GLY A 229 -1.83 -11.72 14.15
CA GLY A 229 -2.75 -10.99 15.02
C GLY A 229 -3.67 -11.96 15.74
N ALA A 230 -4.09 -11.58 16.95
CA ALA A 230 -5.03 -12.38 17.71
C ALA A 230 -6.37 -12.47 16.95
N VAL A 231 -7.13 -13.56 17.13
CA VAL A 231 -8.45 -13.69 16.47
C VAL A 231 -9.45 -12.60 16.86
N SER A 232 -9.24 -11.96 18.01
CA SER A 232 -9.99 -10.80 18.50
C SER A 232 -9.61 -9.48 17.84
N GLU A 233 -8.49 -9.43 17.11
CA GLU A 233 -8.05 -8.23 16.38
C GLU A 233 -8.71 -8.18 15.00
N ASP A 234 -9.23 -7.00 14.67
CA ASP A 234 -9.93 -6.72 13.42
C ASP A 234 -8.96 -6.39 12.26
N VAL A 235 -7.78 -5.86 12.59
CA VAL A 235 -6.77 -5.44 11.62
C VAL A 235 -5.42 -6.02 12.02
N ILE A 236 -4.89 -6.90 11.16
CA ILE A 236 -3.52 -7.39 11.28
C ILE A 236 -2.63 -6.39 10.54
N SER A 237 -2.03 -5.47 11.28
CA SER A 237 -1.04 -4.53 10.74
C SER A 237 0.20 -4.54 11.61
N ALA A 238 1.36 -4.43 10.96
CA ALA A 238 2.64 -4.25 11.63
C ALA A 238 2.72 -2.91 12.39
N SER A 239 1.82 -1.95 12.13
CA SER A 239 1.88 -0.59 12.72
C SER A 239 1.05 -0.38 13.98
N THR A 240 0.09 -1.25 14.30
CA THR A 240 -0.95 -0.90 15.29
C THR A 240 -0.48 -1.02 16.74
N LYS A 241 0.71 -1.57 17.00
CA LYS A 241 1.16 -1.90 18.37
C LYS A 241 2.25 -0.96 18.94
N ASP A 242 2.89 -0.13 18.13
CA ASP A 242 4.05 0.67 18.56
C ASP A 242 3.73 2.10 19.04
N VAL A 243 2.45 2.45 19.24
CA VAL A 243 2.11 3.81 19.72
C VAL A 243 2.42 4.01 21.22
N ILE A 244 2.68 2.95 21.99
CA ILE A 244 2.91 3.07 23.45
C ILE A 244 4.38 2.89 23.86
N SER A 245 5.30 2.47 22.98
CA SER A 245 6.71 2.36 23.37
C SER A 245 7.68 2.66 22.23
N ALA A 246 8.39 3.78 22.40
CA ALA A 246 9.71 4.08 21.86
C ALA A 246 9.88 4.14 20.33
N SER A 247 10.07 5.38 19.86
CA SER A 247 11.02 5.80 18.82
C SER A 247 11.72 4.69 18.02
N THR A 248 11.05 4.09 17.04
CA THR A 248 11.70 3.56 15.84
C THR A 248 10.72 3.69 14.68
N LYS A 249 11.05 4.54 13.70
CA LYS A 249 10.29 4.70 12.47
C LYS A 249 10.71 3.57 11.54
N ASP A 250 9.92 2.51 11.44
CA ASP A 250 9.99 1.60 10.30
C ASP A 250 8.74 0.72 10.28
N VAL A 251 7.79 1.01 9.38
CA VAL A 251 6.64 0.11 9.17
C VAL A 251 6.23 0.05 7.71
N THR A 252 6.54 -1.09 7.08
CA THR A 252 6.11 -1.42 5.71
C THR A 252 4.72 -2.05 5.74
N SER A 253 3.78 -1.54 4.96
CA SER A 253 2.57 -2.27 4.58
C SER A 253 2.73 -2.77 3.16
N VAL A 254 2.66 -4.08 2.98
CA VAL A 254 2.76 -4.68 1.65
C VAL A 254 1.39 -4.60 1.00
N LEU A 255 1.26 -3.73 -0.01
CA LEU A 255 0.36 -4.04 -1.10
C LEU A 255 1.08 -5.08 -1.95
N ALA A 256 0.53 -6.30 -2.04
CA ALA A 256 0.97 -7.25 -3.04
C ALA A 256 0.49 -6.75 -4.42
N VAL A 257 1.19 -5.77 -4.98
CA VAL A 257 1.10 -5.46 -6.41
C VAL A 257 2.13 -6.35 -7.08
N VAL A 258 1.64 -7.28 -7.88
CA VAL A 258 2.46 -7.95 -8.89
C VAL A 258 2.86 -6.87 -9.91
N ALA A 259 4.00 -6.23 -9.68
CA ALA A 259 4.60 -5.35 -10.67
C ALA A 259 5.17 -6.23 -11.78
N LEU A 260 4.43 -6.36 -12.87
CA LEU A 260 4.94 -6.86 -14.14
C LEU A 260 5.88 -5.79 -14.71
N VAL A 261 7.19 -6.03 -14.65
CA VAL A 261 8.17 -5.26 -15.41
C VAL A 261 8.66 -6.18 -16.54
N LYS A 262 8.67 -5.64 -17.77
CA LYS A 262 9.19 -6.30 -18.97
C LYS A 262 10.70 -6.49 -18.91
#